data_AF-A0A174KWR5-F1
#
_entry.id   AF-A0A174KWR5-F1
#
_cell.length_a   1.000
_cell.length_b   1.000
_cell.length_c   1.000
_cell.angle_alpha   90.00
_cell.angle_beta   90.00
_cell.angle_gamma   90.00
#
_symmetry.space_group_name_H-M   'P 1'
#
loop_
_entity.id
_entity.type
_entity.pdbx_description
1 polymer ?
#
loop_
_entity_poly.entity_id
_entity_poly.type
_entity_poly.pdbx_seq_one_letter_code
_entity_poly.pdbx_strand_id
1 'polypeptide(L)'
;MRVEIDTHTHTLASGHAYNTLNEMAQAAADKGLKGLAITEHAPEMPGTCHLFYFQNLRIVPRKKYGIELLLGTELNIMNARGEIDLPDSLLERLDIAIASIHMPCFKDERTIDNVTAAYEKVMEHPYVDIIGHPDDGRFPVDMKRLVKKAKETGTLLEVNNSSLRPEGFRENTKENCLEMVKECKAQGVMIVLGSDSHVDADIAEYPYAEEILRETDFPEELVANVSLEKLKACIKHGKKL
;
A
#
# COMPACT_ATOMS: atom_id res chain seq x y z
N MET A 1 6.47 16.12 -7.95
CA MET A 1 5.33 16.49 -7.05
C MET A 1 5.80 16.29 -5.61
N ARG A 2 5.37 17.10 -4.62
CA ARG A 2 5.83 16.89 -3.23
C ARG A 2 4.78 16.10 -2.45
N VAL A 3 5.14 14.92 -1.95
CA VAL A 3 4.30 14.17 -1.00
C VAL A 3 4.56 14.62 0.44
N GLU A 4 3.57 14.47 1.30
CA GLU A 4 3.68 14.75 2.74
C GLU A 4 3.86 13.48 3.58
N ILE A 5 3.52 12.32 3.03
CA ILE A 5 3.61 11.03 3.71
C ILE A 5 3.90 9.91 2.72
N ASP A 6 4.74 8.97 3.12
CA ASP A 6 4.92 7.68 2.47
C ASP A 6 4.09 6.63 3.21
N THR A 7 3.24 5.91 2.48
CA THR A 7 2.25 5.00 3.07
C THR A 7 2.70 3.55 3.12
N HIS A 8 3.80 3.19 2.48
CA HIS A 8 4.21 1.79 2.33
C HIS A 8 5.71 1.63 2.60
N THR A 9 6.07 1.28 3.84
CA THR A 9 7.46 1.07 4.25
C THR A 9 7.60 -0.05 5.29
N HIS A 10 8.76 -0.70 5.31
CA HIS A 10 9.06 -1.89 6.11
C HIS A 10 10.31 -1.68 6.97
N THR A 11 10.37 -2.34 8.12
CA THR A 11 11.53 -2.32 9.02
C THR A 11 12.14 -3.71 9.15
N LEU A 12 13.23 -3.83 9.90
CA LEU A 12 13.86 -5.11 10.28
C LEU A 12 12.87 -6.19 10.75
N ALA A 13 11.67 -5.80 11.22
CA ALA A 13 10.62 -6.73 11.61
C ALA A 13 10.07 -7.58 10.45
N SER A 14 10.10 -7.10 9.20
CA SER A 14 9.74 -7.89 8.01
C SER A 14 10.78 -8.95 7.63
N GLY A 15 12.00 -8.90 8.20
CA GLY A 15 13.06 -9.89 7.96
C GLY A 15 13.91 -9.67 6.70
N HIS A 16 13.38 -8.95 5.70
CA HIS A 16 14.10 -8.56 4.47
C HIS A 16 14.13 -7.05 4.21
N ALA A 17 13.90 -6.25 5.26
CA ALA A 17 14.20 -4.81 5.30
C ALA A 17 15.30 -4.55 6.34
N TYR A 18 16.01 -3.42 6.23
CA TYR A 18 17.34 -3.28 6.85
C TYR A 18 17.47 -2.12 7.84
N ASN A 19 16.38 -1.43 8.16
CA ASN A 19 16.37 -0.31 9.11
C ASN A 19 15.38 -0.57 10.25
N THR A 20 15.68 -0.05 11.44
CA THR A 20 14.76 0.00 12.57
C THR A 20 13.64 1.02 12.34
N LEU A 21 12.53 0.92 13.07
CA LEU A 21 11.47 1.94 13.07
C LEU A 21 12.01 3.36 13.36
N ASN A 22 13.00 3.48 14.24
CA ASN A 22 13.58 4.78 14.58
C ASN A 22 14.40 5.36 13.42
N GLU A 23 15.19 4.54 12.74
CA GLU A 23 15.96 4.97 11.55
C GLU A 23 15.02 5.38 10.42
N MET A 24 14.00 4.58 10.13
CA MET A 24 12.98 4.91 9.12
C MET A 24 12.28 6.25 9.44
N ALA A 25 11.83 6.42 10.69
CA ALA A 25 11.16 7.65 11.13
C ALA A 25 12.08 8.88 11.10
N GLN A 26 13.36 8.73 11.45
CA GLN A 26 14.33 9.83 11.39
C GLN A 26 14.61 10.22 9.92
N ALA A 27 14.84 9.24 9.04
CA ALA A 27 15.08 9.50 7.62
C ALA A 27 13.89 10.19 6.94
N ALA A 28 12.66 9.76 7.25
CA ALA A 28 11.45 10.43 6.79
C ALA A 28 11.37 11.91 7.25
N ALA A 29 11.72 12.18 8.51
CA ALA A 29 11.77 13.53 9.06
C ALA A 29 12.87 14.38 8.38
N ASP A 30 14.05 13.81 8.14
CA ASP A 30 15.18 14.47 7.48
C ASP A 30 14.85 14.82 6.01
N LYS A 31 14.04 13.99 5.34
CA LYS A 31 13.47 14.26 4.01
C LYS A 31 12.33 15.30 4.05
N GLY A 32 11.93 15.78 5.23
CA GLY A 32 10.92 16.81 5.40
C GLY A 32 9.49 16.34 5.13
N LEU A 33 9.23 15.04 5.32
CA LEU A 33 7.86 14.50 5.35
C LEU A 33 7.14 14.98 6.62
N LYS A 34 5.81 14.97 6.58
CA LYS A 34 4.95 15.23 7.74
C LYS A 34 4.50 13.95 8.41
N GLY A 35 4.51 12.83 7.69
CA GLY A 35 4.23 11.52 8.25
C GLY A 35 4.94 10.38 7.54
N LEU A 36 4.92 9.22 8.18
CA LEU A 36 5.44 7.96 7.66
C LEU A 36 4.53 6.83 8.13
N ALA A 37 4.13 5.94 7.23
CA ALA A 37 3.47 4.69 7.62
C ALA A 37 4.48 3.54 7.68
N ILE A 38 4.45 2.78 8.78
CA ILE A 38 5.16 1.51 8.91
C ILE A 38 4.13 0.39 8.70
N THR A 39 4.26 -0.37 7.62
CA THR A 39 3.27 -1.33 7.12
C THR A 39 3.90 -2.70 6.91
N GLU A 40 4.38 -3.31 8.00
CA GLU A 40 5.03 -4.62 7.93
C GLU A 40 4.13 -5.69 7.30
N HIS A 41 4.75 -6.66 6.64
CA HIS A 41 4.01 -7.80 6.10
C HIS A 41 3.33 -8.58 7.23
N ALA A 42 2.07 -8.95 6.99
CA ALA A 42 1.28 -9.77 7.88
C ALA A 42 1.78 -11.25 7.94
N PRO A 43 1.41 -12.01 8.99
CA PRO A 43 2.16 -13.19 9.45
C PRO A 43 2.31 -14.37 8.48
N GLU A 44 1.47 -14.50 7.45
CA GLU A 44 1.60 -15.61 6.49
C GLU A 44 2.77 -15.41 5.52
N MET A 45 3.30 -14.19 5.40
CA MET A 45 4.53 -13.94 4.64
C MET A 45 5.72 -14.63 5.34
N PRO A 46 6.46 -15.53 4.65
CA PRO A 46 7.57 -16.23 5.28
C PRO A 46 8.67 -15.28 5.78
N GLY A 47 9.07 -15.45 7.05
CA GLY A 47 10.19 -14.70 7.65
C GLY A 47 9.81 -13.35 8.27
N THR A 48 8.52 -12.99 8.26
CA THR A 48 8.04 -11.70 8.79
C THR A 48 7.60 -11.74 10.28
N CYS A 49 6.99 -10.65 10.70
CA CYS A 49 6.27 -10.40 11.93
C CYS A 49 5.31 -11.53 12.37
N HIS A 50 5.43 -11.94 13.64
CA HIS A 50 4.36 -12.67 14.33
C HIS A 50 3.19 -11.72 14.69
N LEU A 51 1.98 -12.26 14.89
CA LEU A 51 0.77 -11.51 15.30
C LEU A 51 1.00 -10.56 16.49
N PHE A 52 1.87 -10.94 17.43
CA PHE A 52 2.20 -10.16 18.63
C PHE A 52 2.89 -8.82 18.31
N TYR A 53 3.59 -8.73 17.18
CA TYR A 53 4.16 -7.47 16.72
C TYR A 53 3.06 -6.41 16.61
N PHE A 54 2.03 -6.72 15.83
CA PHE A 54 0.89 -5.83 15.58
C PHE A 54 0.10 -5.55 16.86
N GLN A 55 -0.16 -6.56 17.70
CA GLN A 55 -0.87 -6.37 18.98
C GLN A 55 -0.16 -5.38 19.91
N ASN A 56 1.17 -5.31 19.83
CA ASN A 56 1.96 -4.47 20.70
C ASN A 56 2.22 -3.07 20.13
N LEU A 57 1.89 -2.79 18.86
CA LEU A 57 2.03 -1.45 18.24
C LEU A 57 1.29 -0.34 19.02
N ARG A 58 0.31 -0.69 19.87
CA ARG A 58 -0.36 0.24 20.78
C ARG A 58 0.57 1.01 21.72
N ILE A 59 1.77 0.48 22.02
CA ILE A 59 2.73 1.14 22.93
C ILE A 59 3.64 2.12 22.20
N VAL A 60 3.69 2.04 20.87
CA VAL A 60 4.59 2.86 20.05
C VAL A 60 3.95 4.25 19.85
N PRO A 61 4.66 5.35 20.17
CA PRO A 61 4.13 6.70 19.99
C PRO A 61 3.77 6.98 18.52
N ARG A 62 2.63 7.66 18.29
CA ARG A 62 2.19 8.11 16.96
C ARG A 62 2.89 9.38 16.46
N LYS A 63 3.83 9.92 17.23
CA LYS A 63 4.66 11.06 16.82
C LYS A 63 6.10 10.79 17.20
N LYS A 64 7.00 11.02 16.25
CA LYS A 64 8.45 10.85 16.46
C LYS A 64 9.19 11.82 15.56
N TYR A 65 10.28 12.43 16.04
CA TYR A 65 11.12 13.37 15.27
C TYR A 65 10.35 14.51 14.58
N GLY A 66 9.19 14.90 15.11
CA GLY A 66 8.33 15.94 14.53
C GLY A 66 7.36 15.48 13.44
N ILE A 67 7.36 14.19 13.06
CA ILE A 67 6.43 13.60 12.09
C ILE A 67 5.39 12.71 12.76
N GLU A 68 4.26 12.51 12.09
CA GLU A 68 3.23 11.53 12.47
C GLU A 68 3.59 10.13 11.99
N LEU A 69 3.41 9.13 12.83
CA LEU A 69 3.60 7.73 12.47
C LEU A 69 2.23 7.05 12.35
N LEU A 70 1.97 6.44 11.20
CA LEU A 70 0.83 5.56 10.97
C LEU A 70 1.34 4.14 11.11
N LEU A 71 0.89 3.41 12.13
CA LEU A 71 1.32 2.05 12.39
C LEU A 71 0.28 1.09 11.85
N GLY A 72 0.65 0.44 10.76
CA GLY A 72 -0.24 -0.36 9.95
C GLY A 72 0.33 -1.73 9.63
N THR A 73 -0.16 -2.28 8.53
CA THR A 73 0.23 -3.58 8.01
C THR A 73 0.04 -3.62 6.50
N GLU A 74 0.87 -4.41 5.83
CA GLU A 74 0.57 -4.93 4.51
C GLU A 74 0.05 -6.37 4.66
N LEU A 75 -1.26 -6.53 4.47
CA LEU A 75 -1.99 -7.79 4.53
C LEU A 75 -1.69 -8.64 3.30
N ASN A 76 -1.67 -9.95 3.52
CA ASN A 76 -1.66 -10.91 2.45
C ASN A 76 -3.10 -11.24 2.05
N ILE A 77 -3.47 -10.97 0.80
CA ILE A 77 -4.71 -11.49 0.21
C ILE A 77 -4.47 -12.97 -0.09
N MET A 78 -5.23 -13.86 0.54
CA MET A 78 -4.92 -15.29 0.58
C MET A 78 -5.55 -16.08 -0.56
N ASN A 79 -6.66 -15.60 -1.14
CA ASN A 79 -7.43 -16.29 -2.18
C ASN A 79 -8.49 -15.38 -2.83
N ALA A 80 -9.21 -15.90 -3.82
CA ALA A 80 -10.27 -15.21 -4.57
C ALA A 80 -11.49 -14.80 -3.73
N ARG A 81 -11.62 -15.29 -2.48
CA ARG A 81 -12.67 -14.85 -1.54
C ARG A 81 -12.28 -13.59 -0.77
N GLY A 82 -11.08 -13.05 -0.99
CA GLY A 82 -10.58 -11.84 -0.30
C GLY A 82 -10.23 -12.07 1.17
N GLU A 83 -9.99 -13.32 1.58
CA GLU A 83 -9.51 -13.63 2.93
C GLU A 83 -8.14 -13.01 3.18
N ILE A 84 -7.92 -12.48 4.38
CA ILE A 84 -6.69 -11.82 4.83
C ILE A 84 -6.15 -12.49 6.10
N ASP A 85 -4.88 -12.25 6.42
CA ASP A 85 -4.11 -12.99 7.42
C ASP A 85 -3.94 -12.28 8.77
N LEU A 86 -4.77 -11.27 9.05
CA LEU A 86 -4.91 -10.67 10.39
C LEU A 86 -6.40 -10.54 10.77
N PRO A 87 -6.75 -10.78 12.06
CA PRO A 87 -8.13 -10.69 12.51
C PRO A 87 -8.59 -9.24 12.70
N ASP A 88 -9.87 -8.97 12.44
CA ASP A 88 -10.53 -7.66 12.59
C ASP A 88 -10.25 -6.97 13.92
N SER A 89 -10.27 -7.74 15.02
CA SER A 89 -10.01 -7.23 16.38
C SER A 89 -8.65 -6.56 16.54
N LEU A 90 -7.70 -6.89 15.67
CA LEU A 90 -6.39 -6.27 15.58
C LEU A 90 -6.38 -5.14 14.56
N LEU A 91 -6.95 -5.36 13.38
CA LEU A 91 -7.04 -4.35 12.32
C LEU A 91 -7.70 -3.07 12.81
N GLU A 92 -8.78 -3.17 13.60
CA GLU A 92 -9.47 -2.02 14.21
C GLU A 92 -8.53 -1.09 15.01
N ARG A 93 -7.39 -1.60 15.49
CA ARG A 93 -6.43 -0.87 16.33
C ARG A 93 -5.22 -0.33 15.56
N LEU A 94 -5.10 -0.67 14.28
CA LEU A 94 -4.08 -0.15 13.38
C LEU A 94 -4.56 1.17 12.78
N ASP A 95 -3.62 1.96 12.26
CA ASP A 95 -3.93 3.28 11.70
C ASP A 95 -4.21 3.23 10.19
N ILE A 96 -3.69 2.20 9.52
CA ILE A 96 -3.80 1.99 8.07
C ILE A 96 -3.57 0.51 7.73
N ALA A 97 -4.25 -0.01 6.72
CA ALA A 97 -3.92 -1.31 6.15
C ALA A 97 -3.88 -1.28 4.62
N ILE A 98 -2.79 -1.83 4.09
CA ILE A 98 -2.61 -2.15 2.68
C ILE A 98 -2.98 -3.63 2.53
N ALA A 99 -3.64 -4.02 1.45
CA ALA A 99 -3.86 -5.42 1.10
C ALA A 99 -3.23 -5.72 -0.26
N SER A 100 -2.37 -6.73 -0.28
CA SER A 100 -1.53 -7.07 -1.43
C SER A 100 -1.57 -8.56 -1.72
N ILE A 101 -1.37 -8.94 -2.99
CA ILE A 101 -1.19 -10.34 -3.36
C ILE A 101 0.31 -10.66 -3.38
N HIS A 102 0.70 -11.67 -2.61
CA HIS A 102 2.08 -12.15 -2.55
C HIS A 102 2.17 -13.61 -3.01
N MET A 103 3.18 -13.91 -3.82
CA MET A 103 3.42 -15.27 -4.35
C MET A 103 3.47 -16.38 -3.29
N PRO A 104 4.12 -16.21 -2.12
CA PRO A 104 4.12 -17.27 -1.12
C PRO A 104 2.77 -17.46 -0.40
N CYS A 105 1.85 -16.50 -0.49
CA CYS A 105 0.64 -16.45 0.33
C CYS A 105 -0.65 -16.77 -0.44
N PHE A 106 -0.72 -16.39 -1.72
CA PHE A 106 -1.92 -16.58 -2.54
C PHE A 106 -2.10 -18.04 -2.96
N LYS A 107 -3.22 -18.66 -2.56
CA LYS A 107 -3.44 -20.11 -2.65
C LYS A 107 -4.18 -20.57 -3.91
N ASP A 108 -4.91 -19.67 -4.55
CA ASP A 108 -5.73 -19.98 -5.73
C ASP A 108 -4.92 -19.88 -7.03
N GLU A 109 -5.47 -20.43 -8.11
CA GLU A 109 -4.91 -20.23 -9.45
C GLU A 109 -4.89 -18.74 -9.82
N ARG A 110 -3.78 -18.27 -10.38
CA ARG A 110 -3.54 -16.86 -10.75
C ARG A 110 -4.18 -16.49 -12.10
N THR A 111 -5.42 -16.89 -12.30
CA THR A 111 -6.22 -16.46 -13.46
C THR A 111 -6.69 -15.02 -13.26
N ILE A 112 -6.97 -14.33 -14.36
CA ILE A 112 -7.47 -12.94 -14.30
C ILE A 112 -8.73 -12.83 -13.45
N ASP A 113 -9.66 -13.78 -13.56
CA ASP A 113 -10.90 -13.77 -12.79
C ASP A 113 -10.67 -14.01 -11.29
N ASN A 114 -9.79 -14.92 -10.91
CA ASN A 114 -9.51 -15.19 -9.50
C ASN A 114 -8.79 -14.02 -8.83
N VAL A 115 -7.78 -13.44 -9.50
CA VAL A 115 -7.03 -12.29 -9.00
C VAL A 115 -7.93 -11.07 -8.91
N THR A 116 -8.72 -10.77 -9.95
CA THR A 116 -9.70 -9.68 -9.90
C THR A 116 -10.74 -9.90 -8.80
N ALA A 117 -11.29 -11.11 -8.64
CA ALA A 117 -12.23 -11.41 -7.57
C ALA A 117 -11.60 -11.23 -6.18
N ALA A 118 -10.33 -11.62 -6.00
CA ALA A 118 -9.60 -11.43 -4.75
C ALA A 118 -9.52 -9.96 -4.35
N TYR A 119 -9.07 -9.10 -5.29
CA TYR A 119 -9.04 -7.65 -5.08
C TYR A 119 -10.45 -7.08 -4.85
N GLU A 120 -11.43 -7.50 -5.65
CA GLU A 120 -12.78 -6.98 -5.53
C GLU A 120 -13.39 -7.29 -4.15
N LYS A 121 -13.16 -8.50 -3.65
CA LYS A 121 -13.66 -8.97 -2.36
C LYS A 121 -12.95 -8.31 -1.18
N VAL A 122 -11.62 -8.19 -1.21
CA VAL A 122 -10.89 -7.57 -0.10
C VAL A 122 -11.18 -6.07 0.03
N MET A 123 -11.49 -5.38 -1.07
CA MET A 123 -11.93 -3.98 -1.03
C MET A 123 -13.26 -3.76 -0.28
N GLU A 124 -14.12 -4.79 -0.18
CA GLU A 124 -15.36 -4.72 0.61
C GLU A 124 -15.08 -4.74 2.13
N HIS A 125 -13.85 -5.10 2.53
CA HIS A 125 -13.46 -5.15 3.93
C HIS A 125 -13.36 -3.74 4.55
N PRO A 126 -13.96 -3.49 5.73
CA PRO A 126 -14.04 -2.14 6.31
C PRO A 126 -12.68 -1.57 6.73
N TYR A 127 -11.70 -2.44 6.97
CA TYR A 127 -10.37 -2.08 7.43
C TYR A 127 -9.30 -2.08 6.31
N VAL A 128 -9.68 -2.27 5.05
CA VAL A 128 -8.71 -2.25 3.94
C VAL A 128 -8.76 -0.89 3.25
N ASP A 129 -7.69 -0.11 3.37
CA ASP A 129 -7.64 1.27 2.87
C ASP A 129 -7.02 1.38 1.48
N ILE A 130 -6.02 0.55 1.21
CA ILE A 130 -5.18 0.61 0.01
C ILE A 130 -5.04 -0.80 -0.55
N ILE A 131 -5.10 -0.94 -1.88
CA ILE A 131 -4.58 -2.11 -2.57
C ILE A 131 -3.13 -1.85 -2.98
N GLY A 132 -2.22 -2.67 -2.48
CA GLY A 132 -0.79 -2.58 -2.78
C GLY A 132 -0.42 -3.23 -4.10
N HIS A 133 0.48 -2.56 -4.84
CA HIS A 133 1.10 -3.01 -6.10
C HIS A 133 0.27 -3.95 -7.01
N PRO A 134 -0.97 -3.59 -7.40
CA PRO A 134 -1.80 -4.44 -8.27
C PRO A 134 -1.30 -4.51 -9.72
N ASP A 135 -0.15 -3.88 -10.02
CA ASP A 135 0.50 -3.82 -11.32
C ASP A 135 1.38 -5.05 -11.63
N ASP A 136 1.62 -5.94 -10.68
CA ASP A 136 2.42 -7.14 -10.89
C ASP A 136 1.75 -8.13 -11.86
N GLY A 137 2.28 -8.24 -13.08
CA GLY A 137 1.78 -9.10 -14.15
C GLY A 137 1.84 -10.60 -13.87
N ARG A 138 2.52 -11.03 -12.79
CA ARG A 138 2.43 -12.41 -12.28
C ARG A 138 1.07 -12.72 -11.66
N PHE A 139 0.28 -11.69 -11.38
CA PHE A 139 -1.11 -11.70 -10.94
C PHE A 139 -1.95 -10.87 -11.91
N PRO A 140 -2.31 -11.43 -13.08
CA PRO A 140 -3.05 -10.68 -14.09
C PRO A 140 -4.40 -10.22 -13.52
N VAL A 141 -4.77 -8.97 -13.76
CA VAL A 141 -5.98 -8.36 -13.22
C VAL A 141 -6.71 -7.57 -14.30
N ASP A 142 -8.04 -7.63 -14.32
CA ASP A 142 -8.86 -6.68 -15.09
C ASP A 142 -8.83 -5.31 -14.39
N MET A 143 -8.01 -4.40 -14.92
CA MET A 143 -7.81 -3.06 -14.36
C MET A 143 -9.09 -2.23 -14.32
N LYS A 144 -9.98 -2.40 -15.29
CA LYS A 144 -11.24 -1.66 -15.34
C LYS A 144 -12.16 -2.08 -14.20
N ARG A 145 -12.25 -3.40 -13.93
CA ARG A 145 -12.99 -3.94 -12.79
C ARG A 145 -12.36 -3.53 -11.46
N LEU A 146 -11.04 -3.63 -11.34
CA LEU A 146 -10.29 -3.20 -10.16
C LEU A 146 -10.59 -1.74 -9.80
N VAL A 147 -10.42 -0.82 -10.75
CA VAL A 147 -10.65 0.62 -10.53
C VAL A 147 -12.11 0.92 -10.25
N LYS A 148 -13.05 0.24 -10.94
CA LYS A 148 -14.47 0.39 -10.66
C LYS A 148 -14.80 0.02 -9.22
N LYS A 149 -14.27 -1.11 -8.72
CA LYS A 149 -14.50 -1.53 -7.33
C LYS A 149 -13.82 -0.61 -6.32
N ALA A 150 -12.63 -0.11 -6.62
CA ALA A 150 -11.94 0.88 -5.80
C ALA A 150 -12.80 2.14 -5.62
N LYS A 151 -13.44 2.62 -6.71
CA LYS A 151 -14.41 3.71 -6.66
C LYS A 151 -15.63 3.41 -5.79
N GLU A 152 -16.24 2.23 -5.96
CA GLU A 152 -17.44 1.83 -5.21
C GLU A 152 -17.18 1.76 -3.70
N THR A 153 -15.98 1.34 -3.31
CA THR A 153 -15.61 1.10 -1.90
C THR A 153 -14.86 2.26 -1.27
N GLY A 154 -14.36 3.21 -2.07
CA GLY A 154 -13.45 4.26 -1.59
C GLY A 154 -12.05 3.73 -1.23
N THR A 155 -11.68 2.55 -1.72
CA THR A 155 -10.33 2.00 -1.53
C THR A 155 -9.35 2.71 -2.46
N LEU A 156 -8.17 3.09 -1.96
CA LEU A 156 -7.11 3.69 -2.77
C LEU A 156 -6.36 2.60 -3.56
N LEU A 157 -5.84 2.95 -4.73
CA LEU A 157 -4.96 2.08 -5.51
C LEU A 157 -3.53 2.61 -5.49
N GLU A 158 -2.58 1.75 -5.15
CA GLU A 158 -1.18 2.14 -5.05
C GLU A 158 -0.48 2.19 -6.41
N VAL A 159 0.19 3.31 -6.69
CA VAL A 159 1.27 3.37 -7.68
C VAL A 159 2.58 3.14 -6.92
N ASN A 160 3.09 1.91 -7.02
CA ASN A 160 4.19 1.43 -6.19
C ASN A 160 5.54 1.62 -6.92
N ASN A 161 6.43 2.42 -6.33
CA ASN A 161 7.70 2.75 -6.98
C ASN A 161 8.69 1.58 -7.00
N SER A 162 8.72 0.73 -5.96
CA SER A 162 9.54 -0.49 -5.95
C SER A 162 9.12 -1.45 -7.07
N SER A 163 7.82 -1.59 -7.32
CA SER A 163 7.24 -2.39 -8.41
C SER A 163 7.76 -1.98 -9.79
N LEU A 164 7.85 -0.68 -10.00
CA LEU A 164 8.24 -0.07 -11.27
C LEU A 164 9.76 -0.06 -11.49
N ARG A 165 10.56 -0.53 -10.53
CA ARG A 165 12.03 -0.62 -10.69
C ARG A 165 12.37 -1.62 -11.80
N PRO A 166 13.20 -1.24 -12.79
CA PRO A 166 13.60 -2.15 -13.87
C PRO A 166 14.33 -3.41 -13.41
N GLU A 167 15.01 -3.34 -12.25
CA GLU A 167 15.73 -4.47 -11.64
C GLU A 167 14.83 -5.36 -10.76
N GLY A 168 13.55 -5.00 -10.65
CA GLY A 168 12.56 -5.75 -9.89
C GLY A 168 12.24 -7.12 -10.48
N PHE A 169 11.58 -7.94 -9.67
CA PHE A 169 11.21 -9.32 -10.01
C PHE A 169 9.72 -9.48 -10.36
N ARG A 170 8.95 -8.38 -10.32
CA ARG A 170 7.56 -8.28 -10.78
C ARG A 170 7.55 -8.11 -12.31
N GLU A 171 6.50 -8.58 -12.97
CA GLU A 171 6.45 -8.62 -14.45
C GLU A 171 5.49 -7.56 -15.01
N ASN A 172 5.81 -6.98 -16.17
CA ASN A 172 4.93 -6.04 -16.92
C ASN A 172 4.37 -4.86 -16.09
N THR A 173 5.10 -4.42 -15.05
CA THR A 173 4.62 -3.46 -14.07
C THR A 173 4.36 -2.08 -14.66
N LYS A 174 5.22 -1.62 -15.58
CA LYS A 174 5.04 -0.32 -16.25
C LYS A 174 3.76 -0.29 -17.08
N GLU A 175 3.54 -1.30 -17.93
CA GLU A 175 2.36 -1.39 -18.80
C GLU A 175 1.06 -1.47 -18.00
N ASN A 176 1.03 -2.35 -17.00
CA ASN A 176 -0.12 -2.54 -16.13
C ASN A 176 -0.42 -1.29 -15.29
N CYS A 177 0.61 -0.64 -14.74
CA CYS A 177 0.43 0.59 -13.97
C CYS A 177 -0.08 1.74 -14.86
N LEU A 178 0.38 1.86 -16.11
CA LEU A 178 -0.16 2.84 -17.06
C LEU A 178 -1.64 2.61 -17.33
N GLU A 179 -2.07 1.36 -17.49
CA GLU A 179 -3.48 1.00 -17.69
C GLU A 179 -4.31 1.38 -16.46
N MET A 180 -3.87 0.96 -15.27
CA MET A 180 -4.54 1.29 -14.00
C MET A 180 -4.70 2.81 -13.82
N VAL A 181 -3.62 3.59 -14.01
CA VAL A 181 -3.63 5.04 -13.79
C VAL A 181 -4.54 5.75 -14.81
N LYS A 182 -4.58 5.29 -16.07
CA LYS A 182 -5.53 5.80 -17.07
C LYS A 182 -6.97 5.53 -16.69
N GLU A 183 -7.28 4.33 -16.20
CA GLU A 183 -8.60 3.99 -15.70
C GLU A 183 -8.97 4.82 -14.46
N CYS A 184 -8.05 5.00 -13.51
CA CYS A 184 -8.25 5.88 -12.35
C CYS A 184 -8.58 7.30 -12.78
N LYS A 185 -7.84 7.87 -13.75
CA LYS A 185 -8.10 9.21 -14.30
C LYS A 185 -9.47 9.29 -14.95
N ALA A 186 -9.84 8.30 -15.77
CA ALA A 186 -11.13 8.26 -16.45
C ALA A 186 -12.32 8.15 -15.48
N GLN A 187 -12.13 7.45 -14.35
CA GLN A 187 -13.18 7.20 -13.38
C GLN A 187 -13.17 8.16 -12.18
N GLY A 188 -12.16 9.02 -12.05
CA GLY A 188 -11.99 9.95 -10.94
C GLY A 188 -11.64 9.25 -9.62
N VAL A 189 -10.87 8.15 -9.69
CA VAL A 189 -10.44 7.37 -8.53
C VAL A 189 -9.11 7.88 -8.01
N MET A 190 -8.99 8.00 -6.69
CA MET A 190 -7.75 8.41 -6.07
C MET A 190 -6.72 7.28 -6.07
N ILE A 191 -5.48 7.65 -6.33
CA ILE A 191 -4.31 6.81 -6.14
C ILE A 191 -3.54 7.24 -4.90
N VAL A 192 -2.61 6.39 -4.47
CA VAL A 192 -1.60 6.72 -3.47
C VAL A 192 -0.23 6.31 -4.00
N LEU A 193 0.79 7.14 -3.77
CA LEU A 193 2.17 6.75 -4.07
C LEU A 193 2.75 6.00 -2.86
N GLY A 194 3.29 4.80 -3.10
CA GLY A 194 4.00 4.02 -2.09
C GLY A 194 5.42 3.72 -2.56
N SER A 195 6.41 3.95 -1.70
CA SER A 195 7.79 3.61 -2.06
C SER A 195 8.05 2.11 -1.95
N ASP A 196 7.33 1.42 -1.06
CA ASP A 196 7.57 0.02 -0.68
C ASP A 196 9.02 -0.14 -0.17
N SER A 197 9.41 0.84 0.67
CA SER A 197 10.78 0.98 1.15
C SER A 197 11.14 -0.11 2.13
N HIS A 198 12.19 -0.85 1.79
CA HIS A 198 12.86 -1.81 2.66
C HIS A 198 14.20 -1.28 3.20
N VAL A 199 14.60 -0.09 2.75
CA VAL A 199 15.71 0.71 3.27
C VAL A 199 15.27 2.17 3.39
N ASP A 200 15.81 2.87 4.38
CA ASP A 200 15.49 4.28 4.65
C ASP A 200 15.81 5.22 3.46
N ALA A 201 16.84 4.90 2.69
CA ALA A 201 17.23 5.64 1.49
C ALA A 201 16.11 5.75 0.45
N ASP A 202 15.22 4.77 0.37
CA ASP A 202 14.15 4.71 -0.63
C ASP A 202 12.88 5.46 -0.20
N ILE A 203 12.78 5.89 1.06
CA ILE A 203 11.57 6.53 1.60
C ILE A 203 11.20 7.75 0.76
N ALA A 204 9.97 7.78 0.26
CA ALA A 204 9.45 8.83 -0.59
C ALA A 204 10.26 9.15 -1.86
N GLU A 205 11.05 8.19 -2.36
CA GLU A 205 11.68 8.27 -3.68
C GLU A 205 10.73 7.68 -4.74
N TYR A 206 10.30 8.50 -5.70
CA TYR A 206 9.28 8.14 -6.69
C TYR A 206 9.68 8.33 -8.17
N PRO A 207 10.95 8.15 -8.59
CA PRO A 207 11.34 8.49 -9.96
C PRO A 207 10.51 7.78 -11.05
N TYR A 208 10.13 6.52 -10.81
CA TYR A 208 9.37 5.72 -11.76
C TYR A 208 7.87 6.01 -11.69
N ALA A 209 7.34 6.15 -10.48
CA ALA A 209 5.94 6.57 -10.29
C ALA A 209 5.68 7.97 -10.90
N GLU A 210 6.60 8.93 -10.73
CA GLU A 210 6.50 10.25 -11.35
C GLU A 210 6.52 10.20 -12.88
N GLU A 211 7.24 9.23 -13.47
CA GLU A 211 7.19 8.99 -14.92
C GLU A 211 5.81 8.52 -15.37
N ILE A 212 5.19 7.57 -14.67
CA ILE A 212 3.81 7.12 -14.94
C ILE A 212 2.82 8.29 -14.88
N LEU A 213 2.89 9.10 -13.82
CA LEU A 213 1.97 10.24 -13.66
C LEU A 213 2.16 11.28 -14.76
N ARG A 214 3.41 11.55 -15.16
CA ARG A 214 3.73 12.48 -16.25
C ARG A 214 3.24 11.97 -17.60
N GLU A 215 3.45 10.70 -17.92
CA GLU A 215 3.00 10.09 -19.18
C GLU A 215 1.46 10.07 -19.32
N THR A 216 0.75 10.03 -18.20
CA THR A 216 -0.71 9.98 -18.16
C THR A 216 -1.36 11.34 -17.90
N ASP A 217 -0.55 12.38 -17.68
CA ASP A 217 -1.01 13.70 -17.25
C ASP A 217 -1.95 13.58 -16.04
N PHE A 218 -1.57 12.76 -15.06
CA PHE A 218 -2.46 12.40 -13.96
C PHE A 218 -2.69 13.60 -13.02
N PRO A 219 -3.95 13.92 -12.68
CA PRO A 219 -4.27 15.06 -11.83
C PRO A 219 -3.74 14.90 -10.40
N GLU A 220 -2.99 15.87 -9.90
CA GLU A 220 -2.44 15.89 -8.54
C GLU A 220 -3.56 15.87 -7.48
N GLU A 221 -4.73 16.44 -7.77
CA GLU A 221 -5.90 16.37 -6.90
C GLU A 221 -6.45 14.95 -6.72
N LEU A 222 -6.04 13.97 -7.53
CA LEU A 222 -6.37 12.56 -7.34
C LEU A 222 -5.24 11.75 -6.66
N VAL A 223 -4.17 12.39 -6.18
CA VAL A 223 -3.10 11.71 -5.42
C VAL A 223 -3.31 11.95 -3.92
N ALA A 224 -3.55 10.90 -3.14
CA ALA A 224 -3.98 11.03 -1.75
C ALA A 224 -2.89 11.58 -0.81
N ASN A 225 -1.65 11.12 -0.97
CA ASN A 225 -0.54 11.41 -0.04
C ASN A 225 0.26 12.68 -0.34
N VAL A 226 -0.20 13.51 -1.27
CA VAL A 226 0.29 14.91 -1.42
C VAL A 226 -0.03 15.76 -0.20
N SER A 227 -1.01 15.33 0.61
CA SER A 227 -1.26 15.91 1.92
C SER A 227 -1.61 14.85 2.95
N LEU A 228 -1.03 14.96 4.15
CA LEU A 228 -1.34 14.05 5.27
C LEU A 228 -2.84 14.12 5.64
N GLU A 229 -3.40 15.33 5.69
CA GLU A 229 -4.83 15.53 5.97
C GLU A 229 -5.72 14.93 4.87
N LYS A 230 -5.31 15.09 3.60
CA LYS A 230 -6.02 14.49 2.48
C LYS A 230 -6.00 12.96 2.58
N LEU A 231 -4.83 12.33 2.79
CA LEU A 231 -4.73 10.89 2.98
C LEU A 231 -5.67 10.40 4.10
N LYS A 232 -5.64 11.04 5.27
CA LYS A 232 -6.50 10.68 6.41
C LYS A 232 -7.99 10.84 6.10
N ALA A 233 -8.33 11.84 5.28
CA ALA A 233 -9.68 12.00 4.76
C ALA A 233 -10.06 10.99 3.67
N CYS A 234 -9.12 10.22 3.11
CA CYS A 234 -9.37 9.18 2.11
C CYS A 234 -9.54 7.81 2.74
N ILE A 235 -8.62 7.41 3.64
CA ILE A 235 -8.61 6.07 4.26
C ILE A 235 -9.92 5.76 5.00
N LYS A 236 -10.28 4.48 5.07
CA LYS A 236 -11.50 3.99 5.72
C LYS A 236 -11.32 3.89 7.23
N HIS A 237 -10.11 3.52 7.68
CA HIS A 237 -9.78 3.47 9.09
C HIS A 237 -10.15 4.77 9.81
N GLY A 238 -10.78 4.64 10.98
CA GLY A 238 -11.26 5.77 11.79
C GLY A 238 -12.61 6.36 11.35
N LYS A 239 -13.12 6.02 10.17
CA LYS A 239 -14.48 6.36 9.74
C LYS A 239 -15.40 5.18 10.04
N LYS A 240 -16.00 5.18 11.23
CA LYS A 240 -17.13 4.27 11.49
C LYS A 240 -18.26 4.68 10.54
N LEU A 241 -18.55 3.86 9.54
CA LEU A 241 -19.77 3.95 8.74
C LEU A 241 -20.99 3.66 9.63
#